data_AF-A0A2R6BIA9-F1
#
_entry.id   AF-A0A2R6BIA9-F1
#
_cell.length_a   1.000
_cell.length_b   1.000
_cell.length_c   1.000
_cell.angle_alpha   90.00
_cell.angle_beta   90.00
_cell.angle_gamma   90.00
#
_symmetry.space_group_name_H-M   'P 1'
#
loop_
_entity.id
_entity.type
_entity.pdbx_description
1 polymer ?
#
loop_
_entity_poly.entity_id
_entity_poly.type
_entity_poly.pdbx_seq_one_letter_code
_entity_poly.pdbx_strand_id
1 'polypeptide(L)'
;MLGYYSSLNDSVVRWQVSEAEAAGLSFFIVSWWGPLGSNRDDNEINLAALNFFSVLASMHTRFKAAIMIDAYNDSLGYSGYLYDYECVYRNYVVPYNSSYLYFEGKPLLVVFNTPDPMSLHPPLTNLFTLETVGNIPNPVDWLL
;
A
#
# COMPACT_ATOMS: atom_id res chain seq x y z
N MET A 1 -21.35 -12.40 7.60
CA MET A 1 -20.74 -11.96 6.33
C MET A 1 -21.53 -10.75 5.82
N LEU A 2 -20.86 -9.69 5.34
CA LEU A 2 -21.47 -8.37 5.09
C LEU A 2 -22.31 -8.23 3.81
N GLY A 3 -22.33 -9.24 2.92
CA GLY A 3 -22.96 -9.09 1.60
C GLY A 3 -22.18 -8.11 0.70
N TYR A 4 -22.88 -7.40 -0.20
CA TYR A 4 -22.28 -6.30 -0.97
C TYR A 4 -21.89 -5.16 -0.03
N TYR A 5 -20.63 -4.75 -0.06
CA TYR A 5 -20.11 -3.66 0.76
C TYR A 5 -19.38 -2.62 -0.08
N SER A 6 -19.16 -1.45 0.51
CA SER A 6 -18.31 -0.39 -0.04
C SER A 6 -17.05 -0.24 0.80
N SER A 7 -15.89 -0.16 0.16
CA SER A 7 -14.60 0.10 0.82
C SER A 7 -14.48 1.53 1.36
N LEU A 8 -15.39 2.44 0.98
CA LEU A 8 -15.51 3.79 1.56
C LEU A 8 -16.34 3.80 2.84
N ASN A 9 -16.91 2.67 3.28
CA ASN A 9 -17.68 2.60 4.51
C ASN A 9 -16.77 2.34 5.71
N ASP A 10 -16.64 3.32 6.59
CA ASP A 10 -15.80 3.23 7.80
C ASP A 10 -16.15 2.05 8.70
N SER A 11 -17.43 1.69 8.81
CA SER A 11 -17.85 0.54 9.63
C SER A 11 -17.35 -0.78 9.04
N VAL A 12 -17.27 -0.87 7.72
CA VAL A 12 -16.71 -2.03 7.01
C VAL A 12 -15.21 -2.10 7.24
N VAL A 13 -14.49 -0.98 7.11
CA VAL A 13 -13.04 -0.93 7.37
C VAL A 13 -12.73 -1.33 8.80
N ARG A 14 -13.43 -0.75 9.78
CA ARG A 14 -13.26 -1.10 11.20
C ARG A 14 -13.48 -2.58 11.45
N TRP A 15 -14.56 -3.13 10.88
CA TRP A 15 -14.84 -4.57 10.97
C TRP A 15 -13.71 -5.40 10.35
N GLN A 16 -13.25 -5.09 9.14
CA GLN A 16 -12.16 -5.82 8.47
C GLN A 16 -10.85 -5.82 9.28
N VAL A 17 -10.47 -4.67 9.86
CA VAL A 17 -9.29 -4.56 10.73
C VAL A 17 -9.48 -5.41 11.99
N SER A 18 -10.63 -5.33 12.65
CA SER A 18 -10.90 -6.14 13.86
C SER A 18 -10.90 -7.64 13.60
N GLU A 19 -11.43 -8.10 12.45
CA GLU A 19 -11.39 -9.52 12.07
C GLU A 19 -9.94 -9.97 11.80
N ALA A 20 -9.13 -9.15 11.12
CA ALA A 20 -7.74 -9.45 10.87
C ALA A 20 -6.91 -9.52 12.17
N GLU A 21 -7.12 -8.58 13.08
CA GLU A 21 -6.52 -8.62 14.42
C GLU A 21 -6.93 -9.88 15.19
N ALA A 22 -8.22 -10.26 15.15
CA ALA A 22 -8.72 -11.47 15.80
C ALA A 22 -8.13 -12.75 15.18
N ALA A 23 -7.78 -12.71 13.89
CA ALA A 23 -7.09 -13.79 13.18
C ALA A 23 -5.57 -13.83 13.45
N GLY A 24 -5.02 -12.88 14.22
CA GLY A 24 -3.59 -12.80 14.54
C GLY A 24 -2.75 -12.10 13.47
N LEU A 25 -3.38 -11.45 12.48
CA LEU A 25 -2.67 -10.60 11.54
C LEU A 25 -2.31 -9.28 12.20
N SER A 26 -1.19 -8.69 11.78
CA SER A 26 -0.67 -7.44 12.34
C SER A 26 -0.65 -6.28 11.32
N PHE A 27 -0.83 -6.57 10.04
CA PHE A 27 -0.86 -5.56 9.00
C PHE A 27 -1.65 -5.97 7.75
N PHE A 28 -1.94 -4.98 6.91
CA PHE A 28 -2.37 -5.17 5.53
C PHE A 28 -1.39 -4.55 4.53
N ILE A 29 -1.36 -5.09 3.32
CA ILE A 29 -0.79 -4.45 2.14
C ILE A 29 -1.96 -3.97 1.28
N VAL A 30 -2.04 -2.66 1.07
CA VAL A 30 -3.17 -2.00 0.41
C VAL A 30 -2.79 -1.69 -1.04
N SER A 31 -3.54 -2.27 -1.98
CA SER A 31 -3.37 -2.01 -3.42
C SER A 31 -3.66 -0.53 -3.74
N TRP A 32 -2.81 0.05 -4.60
CA TRP A 32 -2.85 1.45 -5.00
C TRP A 32 -2.62 1.58 -6.51
N TRP A 33 -3.54 2.28 -7.17
CA TRP A 33 -3.64 2.35 -8.63
C TRP A 33 -3.26 3.73 -9.16
N GLY A 34 -2.33 4.39 -8.48
CA GLY A 34 -1.73 5.61 -8.98
C GLY A 34 -2.21 6.91 -8.34
N PRO A 35 -1.68 8.05 -8.79
CA PRO A 35 -2.15 9.35 -8.35
C PRO A 35 -3.61 9.56 -8.75
N LEU A 36 -4.36 10.28 -7.91
CA LEU A 36 -5.71 10.70 -8.26
C LEU A 36 -5.69 11.48 -9.58
N GLY A 37 -6.54 11.07 -10.52
CA GLY A 37 -6.65 11.63 -11.86
C GLY A 37 -6.27 10.67 -12.99
N SER A 38 -5.80 9.44 -12.71
CA SER A 38 -5.40 8.46 -13.73
C SER A 38 -6.58 7.92 -14.55
N ASN A 39 -7.65 7.45 -13.89
CA ASN A 39 -8.96 7.18 -14.48
C ASN A 39 -10.03 7.11 -13.36
N ARG A 40 -11.31 6.88 -13.71
CA ARG A 40 -12.41 6.89 -12.73
C ARG A 40 -12.29 5.76 -11.69
N ASP A 41 -12.01 4.54 -12.14
CA ASP A 41 -12.02 3.36 -11.26
C ASP A 41 -10.82 3.39 -10.32
N ASP A 42 -9.64 3.79 -10.83
CA ASP A 42 -8.44 4.04 -10.02
C ASP A 42 -8.70 5.10 -8.95
N ASN A 43 -9.43 6.18 -9.28
CA ASN A 43 -9.77 7.21 -8.31
C ASN A 43 -10.64 6.66 -7.17
N GLU A 44 -11.64 5.83 -7.47
CA GLU A 44 -12.48 5.22 -6.45
C GLU A 44 -11.66 4.28 -5.55
N ILE A 45 -10.71 3.53 -6.12
CA ILE A 45 -9.79 2.66 -5.37
C ILE A 45 -8.86 3.49 -4.46
N ASN A 46 -8.26 4.55 -4.99
CA ASN A 46 -7.32 5.39 -4.25
C ASN A 46 -8.03 6.20 -3.15
N LEU A 47 -9.28 6.62 -3.37
CA LEU A 47 -10.12 7.20 -2.31
C LEU A 47 -10.42 6.18 -1.21
N ALA A 48 -10.68 4.92 -1.57
CA ALA A 48 -10.87 3.85 -0.58
C ALA A 48 -9.58 3.59 0.22
N ALA A 49 -8.41 3.61 -0.42
CA ALA A 49 -7.13 3.50 0.27
C ALA A 49 -6.91 4.65 1.26
N LEU A 50 -7.15 5.90 0.85
CA LEU A 50 -7.07 7.06 1.74
C LEU A 50 -8.05 6.95 2.91
N ASN A 51 -9.29 6.54 2.65
CA ASN A 51 -10.29 6.32 3.69
C ASN A 51 -9.84 5.25 4.68
N PHE A 52 -9.31 4.13 4.17
CA PHE A 52 -8.79 3.05 5.00
C PHE A 52 -7.71 3.55 5.98
N PHE A 53 -6.71 4.30 5.50
CA PHE A 53 -5.66 4.82 6.38
C PHE A 53 -6.19 5.84 7.40
N SER A 54 -7.14 6.68 7.01
CA SER A 54 -7.81 7.61 7.94
C SER A 54 -8.56 6.87 9.05
N VAL A 55 -9.33 5.86 8.70
CA VAL A 55 -10.06 5.03 9.66
C VAL A 55 -9.10 4.27 10.56
N LEU A 56 -8.07 3.62 10.00
CA LEU A 56 -7.06 2.89 10.76
C LEU A 56 -6.38 3.79 11.81
N ALA A 57 -5.98 5.01 11.41
CA ALA A 57 -5.38 5.98 12.32
C ALA A 57 -6.34 6.39 13.45
N SER A 58 -7.64 6.51 13.16
CA SER A 58 -8.67 6.83 14.16
C SER A 58 -8.98 5.68 15.13
N MET A 59 -8.62 4.45 14.78
CA MET A 59 -8.86 3.27 15.63
C MET A 59 -7.88 3.17 16.80
N HIS A 60 -6.75 3.91 16.75
CA HIS A 60 -5.69 3.85 17.76
C HIS A 60 -5.20 2.41 18.05
N THR A 61 -5.22 1.54 17.04
CA THR A 61 -4.73 0.16 17.12
C THR A 61 -3.21 0.07 16.86
N ARG A 62 -2.61 -1.07 17.22
CA ARG A 62 -1.27 -1.45 16.79
C ARG A 62 -1.21 -1.98 15.37
N PHE A 63 -2.35 -2.34 14.76
CA PHE A 63 -2.42 -2.82 13.38
C PHE A 63 -1.86 -1.78 12.41
N LYS A 64 -1.10 -2.23 11.40
CA LYS A 64 -0.40 -1.37 10.44
C LYS A 64 -0.87 -1.59 9.00
N ALA A 65 -0.46 -0.70 8.10
CA ALA A 65 -0.60 -0.95 6.68
C ALA A 65 0.54 -0.35 5.86
N ALA A 66 0.87 -0.98 4.74
CA ALA A 66 1.73 -0.42 3.70
C ALA A 66 0.98 -0.34 2.37
N ILE A 67 1.47 0.52 1.48
CA ILE A 67 0.98 0.61 0.10
C ILE A 67 1.71 -0.39 -0.79
N MET A 68 0.95 -0.98 -1.72
CA MET A 68 1.46 -1.67 -2.90
C MET A 68 1.09 -0.90 -4.16
N ILE A 69 2.10 -0.48 -4.93
CA ILE A 69 1.91 0.05 -6.29
C ILE A 69 1.51 -1.12 -7.18
N ASP A 70 0.27 -1.07 -7.69
CA ASP A 70 -0.30 -2.10 -8.57
C ASP A 70 0.00 -1.83 -10.05
N ALA A 71 -0.36 -2.78 -10.92
CA ALA A 71 -0.10 -2.75 -12.36
C ALA A 71 -0.99 -1.75 -13.14
N TYR A 72 -1.22 -0.56 -12.61
CA TYR A 72 -1.86 0.53 -13.36
C TYR A 72 -0.89 1.20 -14.35
N ASN A 73 0.41 0.95 -14.17
CA ASN A 73 1.49 1.67 -14.81
C ASN A 73 2.34 0.81 -15.76
N ASP A 74 1.75 -0.21 -16.41
CA ASP A 74 2.40 -1.14 -17.34
C ASP A 74 3.23 -0.47 -18.46
N SER A 75 3.05 0.83 -18.69
CA SER A 75 3.76 1.63 -19.69
C SER A 75 4.81 2.61 -19.12
N LEU A 76 4.94 2.76 -17.80
CA LEU A 76 5.88 3.71 -17.21
C LEU A 76 7.29 3.10 -17.13
N GLY A 77 8.25 3.75 -17.79
CA GLY A 77 9.66 3.50 -17.54
C GLY A 77 10.09 3.95 -16.13
N TYR A 78 11.35 3.71 -15.80
CA TYR A 78 12.03 4.01 -14.53
C TYR A 78 11.67 5.34 -13.84
N SER A 79 11.39 6.42 -14.60
CA SER A 79 11.03 7.74 -14.04
C SER A 79 9.60 7.85 -13.48
N GLY A 80 8.67 6.98 -13.88
CA GLY A 80 7.30 7.01 -13.38
C GLY A 80 7.19 6.62 -11.90
N TYR A 81 7.97 5.60 -11.50
CA TYR A 81 8.00 5.12 -10.12
C TYR A 81 8.49 6.17 -9.12
N LEU A 82 9.39 7.08 -9.50
CA LEU A 82 9.84 8.14 -8.58
C LEU A 82 8.69 9.05 -8.15
N TYR A 83 7.82 9.44 -9.09
CA TYR A 83 6.65 10.25 -8.80
C TYR A 83 5.67 9.51 -7.89
N ASP A 84 5.48 8.22 -8.15
CA ASP A 84 4.62 7.35 -7.35
C ASP A 84 5.14 7.25 -5.91
N TYR A 85 6.46 7.13 -5.72
CA TYR A 85 7.08 7.06 -4.40
C TYR A 85 6.85 8.35 -3.61
N GLU A 86 7.05 9.51 -4.25
CA GLU A 86 6.77 10.81 -3.61
C GLU A 86 5.29 10.98 -3.29
N CYS A 87 4.40 10.53 -4.18
CA CYS A 87 2.97 10.56 -3.98
C CYS A 87 2.56 9.70 -2.78
N VAL A 88 3.06 8.47 -2.70
CA VAL A 88 2.81 7.57 -1.57
C VAL A 88 3.34 8.17 -0.27
N TYR A 89 4.57 8.68 -0.28
CA TYR A 89 5.21 9.24 0.90
C TYR A 89 4.41 10.43 1.46
N ARG A 90 4.03 11.37 0.59
CA ARG A 90 3.33 12.59 0.99
C ARG A 90 1.90 12.36 1.45
N ASN A 91 1.19 11.41 0.83
CA ASN A 91 -0.25 11.22 1.08
C ASN A 91 -0.56 10.12 2.09
N TYR A 92 0.35 9.15 2.28
CA TYR A 92 0.11 8.01 3.18
C TYR A 92 1.12 7.95 4.32
N VAL A 93 2.42 8.03 4.03
CA VAL A 93 3.46 7.89 5.08
C VAL A 93 3.44 9.07 6.03
N VAL A 94 3.54 10.30 5.50
CA VAL A 94 3.62 11.51 6.34
C VAL A 94 2.36 11.69 7.20
N PRO A 95 1.12 11.61 6.65
CA PRO A 95 -0.08 11.85 7.45
C PRO A 95 -0.41 10.71 8.41
N TYR A 96 -0.03 9.47 8.08
CA TYR A 96 -0.40 8.28 8.83
C TYR A 96 0.80 7.50 9.38
N ASN A 97 1.90 8.19 9.68
CA ASN A 97 3.17 7.60 10.16
C ASN A 97 2.97 6.56 11.28
N SER A 98 2.13 6.84 12.27
CA SER A 98 1.86 5.92 13.38
C SER A 98 1.11 4.65 12.97
N SER A 99 0.41 4.65 11.83
CA SER A 99 -0.36 3.52 11.29
C SER A 99 0.30 2.88 10.07
N TYR A 100 1.29 3.55 9.48
CA TYR A 100 2.04 3.04 8.34
C TYR A 100 3.05 1.98 8.80
N LEU A 101 3.21 0.92 8.02
CA LEU A 101 4.13 -0.18 8.32
C LEU A 101 5.56 0.21 7.96
N TYR A 102 6.47 0.03 8.92
CA TYR A 102 7.90 0.19 8.74
C TYR A 102 8.57 -1.17 8.73
N PHE A 103 9.51 -1.37 7.80
CA PHE A 103 10.32 -2.58 7.65
C PHE A 103 11.78 -2.17 7.45
N GLU A 104 12.70 -2.82 8.16
CA GLU A 104 14.14 -2.46 8.17
C GLU A 104 14.43 -0.97 8.47
N GLY A 105 13.59 -0.35 9.31
CA GLY A 105 13.78 1.04 9.75
C GLY A 105 13.25 2.12 8.81
N LYS A 106 12.59 1.75 7.69
CA LYS A 106 11.95 2.70 6.76
C LYS A 106 10.51 2.29 6.47
N PRO A 107 9.65 3.21 5.97
CA PRO A 107 8.33 2.84 5.47
C PRO A 107 8.45 1.76 4.40
N LEU A 108 7.62 0.73 4.50
CA LEU A 108 7.55 -0.31 3.49
C LEU A 108 6.76 0.19 2.27
N LEU A 109 7.27 -0.04 1.07
CA LEU A 109 6.54 0.15 -0.17
C LEU A 109 6.70 -1.09 -1.03
N VAL A 110 5.58 -1.68 -1.43
CA VAL A 110 5.54 -2.89 -2.23
C VAL A 110 5.28 -2.53 -3.69
N VAL A 111 5.91 -3.21 -4.64
CA VAL A 111 5.65 -3.06 -6.07
C VAL A 111 5.19 -4.38 -6.65
N PHE A 112 4.02 -4.39 -7.28
CA PHE A 112 3.48 -5.58 -7.93
C PHE A 112 4.06 -5.73 -9.35
N ASN A 113 4.57 -6.93 -9.65
CA ASN A 113 4.90 -7.39 -11.00
C ASN A 113 5.79 -6.43 -11.82
N THR A 114 6.80 -5.83 -11.21
CA THR A 114 7.73 -4.93 -11.92
C THR A 114 8.50 -5.71 -12.99
N PRO A 115 8.51 -5.25 -14.26
CA PRO A 115 9.17 -5.98 -15.37
C PRO A 115 10.70 -6.06 -15.19
N ASP A 116 11.29 -5.21 -14.35
CA ASP A 116 12.70 -5.29 -13.98
C ASP A 116 12.87 -4.94 -12.48
N PRO A 117 12.83 -5.94 -11.57
CA PRO A 117 13.08 -5.74 -10.15
C PRO A 117 14.45 -5.14 -9.87
N MET A 118 15.45 -5.47 -10.70
CA MET A 118 16.80 -4.96 -10.57
C MET A 118 16.89 -3.48 -10.94
N SER A 119 16.00 -2.98 -11.81
CA SER A 119 15.88 -1.53 -12.07
C SER A 119 15.34 -0.75 -10.86
N LEU A 120 14.75 -1.40 -9.86
CA LEU A 120 14.38 -0.73 -8.61
C LEU A 120 15.54 -0.74 -7.59
N HIS A 121 16.69 -1.31 -7.95
CA HIS A 121 17.89 -1.40 -7.12
C HIS A 121 19.12 -0.80 -7.85
N PRO A 122 19.75 0.27 -7.33
CA PRO A 122 19.46 0.90 -6.06
C PRO A 122 18.10 1.63 -6.08
N PRO A 123 17.42 1.75 -4.92
CA PRO A 123 16.17 2.47 -4.82
C PRO A 123 16.27 3.84 -5.46
N LEU A 124 15.27 4.22 -6.26
CA LEU A 124 15.13 5.57 -6.82
C LEU A 124 15.18 6.66 -5.73
N THR A 125 14.86 6.28 -4.49
CA THR A 125 14.88 7.15 -3.32
C THR A 125 15.33 6.38 -2.08
N ASN A 126 15.91 7.09 -1.11
CA ASN A 126 16.18 6.51 0.20
C ASN A 126 14.95 6.54 1.14
N LEU A 127 13.75 6.84 0.61
CA LEU A 127 12.54 7.07 1.40
C LEU A 127 11.90 5.78 1.92
N PHE A 128 12.11 4.67 1.23
CA PHE A 128 11.41 3.41 1.48
C PHE A 128 12.38 2.23 1.63
N THR A 129 11.88 1.19 2.30
CA THR A 129 12.31 -0.20 2.04
C THR A 129 11.38 -0.72 0.94
N LEU A 130 11.95 -1.14 -0.18
CA LEU A 130 11.20 -1.60 -1.36
C LEU A 130 11.17 -3.12 -1.40
N GLU A 131 9.99 -3.68 -1.58
CA GLU A 131 9.76 -5.11 -1.80
C GLU A 131 8.97 -5.32 -3.08
N THR A 132 9.22 -6.41 -3.80
CA THR A 132 8.54 -6.69 -5.08
C THR A 132 7.78 -8.00 -5.01
N VAL A 133 6.48 -8.01 -5.31
CA VAL A 133 5.65 -9.23 -5.28
C VAL A 133 5.06 -9.53 -6.65
N GLY A 134 4.55 -10.75 -6.86
CA GLY A 134 3.90 -11.13 -8.12
C GLY A 134 4.84 -11.53 -9.26
N ASN A 135 6.14 -11.27 -9.14
CA ASN A 135 7.15 -11.71 -10.10
C ASN A 135 7.61 -13.15 -9.83
N ILE A 136 7.30 -14.06 -10.75
CA ILE A 136 7.95 -15.38 -10.84
C ILE A 136 9.29 -15.17 -11.57
N PRO A 137 10.43 -15.71 -11.08
CA PRO A 137 10.56 -16.86 -10.19
C PRO A 137 10.99 -16.60 -8.74
N ASN A 138 11.05 -15.34 -8.27
CA ASN A 138 11.58 -15.01 -6.94
C ASN A 138 10.46 -14.58 -5.97
N PRO A 139 9.78 -15.51 -5.28
CA PRO A 139 8.80 -15.16 -4.26
C PRO A 139 9.48 -14.44 -3.07
N VAL A 140 8.83 -13.40 -2.55
CA VAL A 140 9.28 -12.69 -1.34
C VAL A 140 9.00 -13.56 -0.11
N ASP A 141 10.02 -13.71 0.74
CA ASP A 141 9.92 -14.39 2.02
C ASP A 141 9.66 -13.37 3.15
N TRP A 142 8.45 -13.40 3.72
CA TRP A 142 7.99 -12.45 4.75
C TRP A 142 8.08 -13.02 6.17
N LEU A 143 9.13 -13.77 6.48
CA LEU A 143 9.33 -14.29 7.83
C LEU A 143 9.90 -13.20 8.74
N LEU A 144 9.02 -12.63 9.58
CA LEU A 144 9.34 -11.82 10.75
C LEU A 144 9.52 -12.69 12.00
#